data_AF-A0A817FQ02-F1
#
_entry.id   AF-A0A817FQ02-F1
#
_cell.length_a   1.000
_cell.length_b   1.000
_cell.length_c   1.000
_cell.angle_alpha   90.00
_cell.angle_beta   90.00
_cell.angle_gamma   90.00
#
_symmetry.space_group_name_H-M   'P 1'
#
loop_
_entity.id
_entity.type
_entity.pdbx_description
1 polymer ?
#
loop_
_entity_poly.entity_id
_entity_poly.type
_entity_poly.pdbx_seq_one_letter_code
_entity_poly.pdbx_strand_id
1 'polypeptide(L)'
;MNGPPTFQRTMHNLLGYGRWDYVMKSIFLSHTINEHCIKPNGDKIKAIVDLPAPNTLKEANELLEKINWYRKFIPNFARIAAPLHKVTNKTKHHRHEFKWGPDQQQSFDEFKRLLTTYPLFLEYPDLSTPFVLTTDASDIGIGGILRQDTPHGTKINYFKSRVLDDTERK
;
A
#
# COMPACT_ATOMS: atom_id res chain seq x y z
N MET A 1 19.13 5.97 -20.78
CA MET A 1 18.53 4.68 -21.19
C MET A 1 17.03 4.79 -21.04
N ASN A 2 16.33 4.75 -22.17
CA ASN A 2 14.91 5.04 -22.32
C ASN A 2 14.09 3.73 -22.27
N GLY A 3 13.06 3.71 -21.43
CA GLY A 3 11.98 2.71 -21.41
C GLY A 3 11.19 2.75 -20.10
N PRO A 4 9.85 2.70 -20.14
CA PRO A 4 9.03 3.84 -20.55
C PRO A 4 7.99 4.27 -19.47
N PRO A 5 7.30 5.41 -19.69
CA PRO A 5 6.06 5.78 -19.01
C PRO A 5 4.95 4.80 -19.41
N THR A 6 5.02 3.57 -18.91
CA THR A 6 4.11 2.47 -19.23
C THR A 6 2.67 2.82 -18.90
N PHE A 7 2.43 3.47 -17.77
CA PHE A 7 1.08 3.87 -17.39
C PHE A 7 0.51 4.95 -18.32
N GLN A 8 1.26 6.04 -18.56
CA GLN A 8 0.80 7.10 -19.45
C GLN A 8 0.59 6.58 -20.87
N ARG A 9 1.48 5.73 -21.39
CA ARG A 9 1.36 5.14 -22.74
C ARG A 9 0.21 4.11 -22.84
N THR A 10 -0.01 3.31 -21.81
CA THR A 10 -1.14 2.36 -21.78
C THR A 10 -2.47 3.09 -21.65
N MET A 11 -2.56 4.10 -20.80
CA MET A 11 -3.75 4.94 -20.69
C MET A 11 -3.96 5.79 -21.95
N HIS A 12 -2.88 6.21 -22.61
CA HIS A 12 -2.93 6.83 -23.92
C HIS A 12 -3.64 5.94 -24.93
N ASN A 13 -3.23 4.67 -25.01
CA ASN A 13 -3.79 3.72 -25.96
C ASN A 13 -5.24 3.33 -25.62
N LEU A 14 -5.61 3.30 -24.33
CA LEU A 14 -6.95 2.94 -23.86
C LEU A 14 -7.96 4.09 -24.01
N LEU A 15 -7.52 5.33 -23.76
CA LEU A 15 -8.40 6.50 -23.71
C LEU A 15 -8.24 7.41 -24.95
N GLY A 16 -7.22 7.27 -25.79
CA GLY A 16 -6.96 8.12 -26.95
C GLY A 16 -6.49 9.54 -26.60
N TYR A 17 -5.77 10.20 -27.52
CA TYR A 17 -5.35 11.60 -27.40
C TYR A 17 -6.60 12.49 -27.21
N GLY A 18 -6.66 13.28 -26.13
CA GLY A 18 -7.69 14.30 -25.90
C GLY A 18 -8.92 13.90 -25.06
N ARG A 19 -9.05 12.65 -24.59
CA ARG A 19 -10.12 12.27 -23.64
C ARG A 19 -9.75 12.46 -22.17
N TRP A 20 -8.52 12.89 -21.88
CA TRP A 20 -8.04 13.16 -20.52
C TRP A 20 -8.81 14.29 -19.85
N ASP A 21 -9.19 15.32 -20.61
CA ASP A 21 -9.85 16.53 -20.12
C ASP A 21 -11.29 16.30 -19.64
N TYR A 22 -11.87 15.11 -19.89
CA TYR A 22 -13.25 14.77 -19.55
C TYR A 22 -13.38 13.69 -18.47
N VAL A 23 -12.29 13.07 -18.02
CA VAL A 23 -12.34 11.99 -17.03
C VAL A 23 -12.09 12.57 -15.64
N MET A 24 -13.15 13.12 -15.04
CA MET A 24 -13.13 13.64 -13.66
C MET A 24 -12.76 12.57 -12.61
N LYS A 25 -13.00 11.29 -12.92
CA LYS A 25 -12.72 10.14 -12.06
C LYS A 25 -12.74 8.84 -12.89
N SER A 26 -11.67 8.05 -12.83
CA SER A 26 -11.57 6.72 -13.46
C SER A 26 -11.26 5.63 -12.43
N ILE A 27 -11.63 4.38 -12.73
CA ILE A 27 -11.25 3.21 -11.95
C ILE A 27 -10.28 2.36 -12.77
N PHE A 28 -9.08 2.14 -12.24
CA PHE A 28 -8.06 1.32 -12.89
C PHE A 28 -7.24 0.54 -11.86
N LEU A 29 -7.02 -0.76 -12.09
CA LEU A 29 -6.26 -1.66 -11.22
C LEU A 29 -6.56 -1.50 -9.71
N SER A 30 -7.84 -1.55 -9.34
CA SER A 30 -8.30 -1.40 -7.94
C SER A 30 -8.02 -0.03 -7.30
N HIS A 31 -7.72 0.98 -8.10
CA HIS A 31 -7.57 2.37 -7.66
C HIS A 31 -8.60 3.26 -8.34
N THR A 32 -9.01 4.30 -7.65
CA THR A 32 -9.65 5.48 -8.22
C THR A 32 -8.57 6.49 -8.56
N ILE A 33 -8.62 7.00 -9.78
CA ILE A 33 -7.66 7.95 -10.34
C ILE A 33 -8.43 9.21 -10.73
N ASN A 34 -7.92 10.38 -10.35
CA ASN A 34 -8.39 11.67 -10.84
C ASN A 34 -7.19 12.52 -11.29
N GLU A 35 -7.39 13.81 -11.52
CA GLU A 35 -6.35 14.75 -11.98
C GLU A 35 -5.26 15.08 -10.94
N HIS A 36 -5.50 14.81 -9.65
CA HIS A 36 -4.59 15.24 -8.57
C HIS A 36 -3.97 14.08 -7.81
N CYS A 37 -4.65 12.95 -7.69
CA CYS A 37 -4.22 11.85 -6.85
C CYS A 37 -4.70 10.48 -7.32
N ILE A 38 -4.02 9.46 -6.77
CA ILE A 38 -4.43 8.07 -6.82
C ILE A 38 -4.92 7.68 -5.43
N LYS A 39 -6.05 7.00 -5.35
CA LYS A 39 -6.67 6.52 -4.12
C LYS A 39 -7.13 5.07 -4.29
N PRO A 40 -7.13 4.22 -3.25
CA PRO A 40 -7.76 2.92 -3.31
C PRO A 40 -9.24 3.03 -3.73
N ASN A 41 -9.70 2.08 -4.54
CA ASN A 41 -11.11 2.01 -4.89
C ASN A 41 -11.92 1.58 -3.64
N GLY A 42 -12.95 2.35 -3.29
CA GLY A 42 -13.78 2.12 -2.10
C GLY A 42 -14.43 0.74 -2.04
N ASP A 43 -14.89 0.20 -3.17
CA ASP A 43 -15.51 -1.13 -3.22
C ASP A 43 -14.47 -2.24 -2.95
N LYS A 44 -13.24 -2.05 -3.44
CA LYS A 44 -12.13 -2.99 -3.18
C LYS A 44 -11.66 -2.93 -1.74
N ILE A 45 -11.68 -1.76 -1.13
CA ILE A 45 -11.43 -1.59 0.31
C ILE A 45 -12.55 -2.25 1.11
N LYS A 46 -13.81 -1.98 0.80
CA LYS A 46 -14.97 -2.58 1.46
C LYS A 46 -14.90 -4.11 1.41
N ALA A 47 -14.55 -4.67 0.26
CA ALA A 47 -14.36 -6.10 0.10
C ALA A 47 -13.27 -6.68 1.03
N ILE A 48 -12.24 -5.92 1.42
CA ILE A 48 -11.23 -6.35 2.41
C ILE A 48 -11.74 -6.19 3.83
N VAL A 49 -12.42 -5.08 4.12
CA VAL A 49 -12.98 -4.77 5.45
C VAL A 49 -14.03 -5.82 5.86
N ASP A 50 -14.84 -6.26 4.91
CA ASP A 50 -15.90 -7.23 5.13
C ASP A 50 -15.38 -8.69 5.20
N LEU A 51 -14.08 -8.94 4.93
CA LEU A 51 -13.51 -10.30 5.05
C LEU A 51 -13.51 -10.77 6.51
N PRO A 52 -13.86 -12.05 6.76
CA PRO A 52 -13.66 -12.66 8.06
C PRO A 52 -12.17 -12.87 8.34
N ALA A 53 -11.85 -13.14 9.60
CA ALA A 53 -10.52 -13.62 9.96
C ALA A 53 -10.22 -14.95 9.24
N PRO A 54 -9.01 -15.12 8.69
CA PRO A 54 -8.65 -16.34 7.97
C PRO A 54 -8.48 -17.51 8.95
N ASN A 55 -9.02 -18.66 8.56
CA ASN A 55 -8.94 -19.90 9.34
C ASN A 55 -7.85 -20.84 8.80
N THR A 56 -7.33 -20.54 7.61
CA THR A 56 -6.27 -21.34 6.97
C THR A 56 -5.08 -20.48 6.58
N LEU A 57 -3.90 -21.10 6.50
CA LEU A 57 -2.69 -20.45 5.96
C LEU A 57 -2.94 -19.85 4.57
N LYS A 58 -3.70 -20.55 3.72
CA LYS A 58 -3.99 -20.10 2.36
C LYS A 58 -4.77 -18.78 2.39
N GLU A 59 -5.83 -18.73 3.17
CA GLU A 59 -6.64 -17.51 3.34
C GLU A 59 -5.82 -16.37 3.93
N ALA A 60 -4.95 -16.66 4.90
CA ALA A 60 -4.06 -15.65 5.49
C ALA A 60 -3.07 -15.07 4.47
N ASN A 61 -2.53 -15.91 3.58
CA ASN A 61 -1.63 -15.46 2.51
C ASN A 61 -2.35 -14.59 1.50
N GLU A 62 -3.53 -15.03 1.05
CA GLU A 62 -4.37 -14.26 0.13
C GLU A 62 -4.78 -12.91 0.75
N LEU A 63 -5.10 -12.89 2.05
CA LEU A 63 -5.40 -11.66 2.78
C LEU A 63 -4.19 -10.72 2.80
N LEU A 64 -3.01 -11.23 3.17
CA LEU A 64 -1.80 -10.43 3.23
C LEU A 64 -1.41 -9.87 1.85
N GLU A 65 -1.57 -10.64 0.77
CA GLU A 65 -1.37 -10.18 -0.60
C GLU A 65 -2.31 -9.01 -0.96
N LYS A 66 -3.60 -9.13 -0.63
CA LYS A 66 -4.60 -8.08 -0.83
C LYS A 66 -4.24 -6.79 -0.08
N ILE A 67 -3.80 -6.92 1.18
CA ILE A 67 -3.40 -5.79 2.02
C ILE A 67 -2.09 -5.16 1.49
N ASN A 68 -1.13 -5.97 1.07
CA ASN A 68 0.16 -5.54 0.51
C ASN A 68 0.01 -4.65 -0.74
N TRP A 69 -1.06 -4.82 -1.52
CA TRP A 69 -1.37 -3.95 -2.67
C TRP A 69 -1.48 -2.47 -2.28
N TYR A 70 -1.91 -2.19 -1.05
CA TYR A 70 -2.15 -0.84 -0.53
C TYR A 70 -1.02 -0.32 0.37
N ARG A 71 0.09 -1.05 0.52
CA ARG A 71 1.20 -0.67 1.42
C ARG A 71 1.75 0.73 1.21
N LYS A 72 1.73 1.21 -0.05
CA LYS A 72 2.24 2.53 -0.44
C LYS A 72 1.43 3.71 0.10
N PHE A 73 0.21 3.47 0.57
CA PHE A 73 -0.68 4.46 1.16
C PHE A 73 -0.63 4.47 2.70
N ILE A 74 0.00 3.46 3.31
CA ILE A 74 -0.10 3.21 4.75
C ILE A 74 1.24 3.51 5.41
N PRO A 75 1.31 4.49 6.32
CA PRO A 75 2.52 4.73 7.10
C PRO A 75 2.79 3.53 8.02
N ASN A 76 4.07 3.20 8.22
CA ASN A 76 4.49 2.13 9.12
C ASN A 76 3.87 0.75 8.84
N PHE A 77 3.47 0.50 7.58
CA PHE A 77 2.86 -0.75 7.13
C PHE A 77 3.57 -2.01 7.65
N ALA A 78 4.90 -2.07 7.54
CA ALA A 78 5.68 -3.24 7.91
C ALA A 78 5.53 -3.63 9.39
N ARG A 79 5.45 -2.64 10.29
CA ARG A 79 5.22 -2.86 11.72
C ARG A 79 3.84 -3.47 11.95
N ILE A 80 2.82 -2.95 11.27
CA ILE A 80 1.44 -3.42 11.40
C ILE A 80 1.29 -4.81 10.78
N ALA A 81 1.96 -5.09 9.65
CA ALA A 81 1.92 -6.37 8.96
C ALA A 81 2.73 -7.48 9.65
N ALA A 82 3.65 -7.14 10.56
CA ALA A 82 4.58 -8.09 11.17
C ALA A 82 3.88 -9.31 11.82
N PRO A 83 2.78 -9.17 12.58
CA PRO A 83 2.05 -10.32 13.11
C PRO A 83 1.47 -11.23 12.04
N LEU A 84 1.03 -10.67 10.90
CA LEU A 84 0.51 -11.45 9.77
C LEU A 84 1.64 -12.21 9.07
N HIS A 85 2.79 -11.57 8.86
CA HIS A 85 3.96 -12.22 8.25
C HIS A 85 4.43 -13.47 9.02
N LYS A 86 4.36 -13.44 10.37
CA LYS A 86 4.70 -14.60 11.22
C LYS A 86 3.84 -15.84 10.93
N VAL A 87 2.60 -15.65 10.47
CA VAL A 87 1.68 -16.78 10.20
C VAL A 87 1.52 -17.10 8.72
N THR A 88 1.97 -16.23 7.80
CA THR A 88 1.74 -16.35 6.35
C THR A 88 2.94 -16.88 5.56
N ASN A 89 4.16 -16.75 6.07
CA ASN A 89 5.37 -17.27 5.40
C ASN A 89 5.75 -18.69 5.82
N LYS A 90 4.77 -19.53 6.18
CA LYS A 90 5.02 -20.93 6.53
C LYS A 90 5.17 -21.79 5.27
N THR A 91 6.20 -22.64 5.21
CA THR A 91 6.38 -23.57 4.09
C THR A 91 5.25 -24.61 4.05
N LYS A 92 5.14 -25.37 2.95
CA LYS A 92 4.16 -26.46 2.82
C LYS A 92 4.23 -27.47 3.97
N HIS A 93 5.39 -27.66 4.59
CA HIS A 93 5.56 -28.58 5.71
C HIS A 93 5.02 -28.03 7.03
N HIS A 94 5.07 -26.70 7.24
CA HIS A 94 4.65 -26.04 8.48
C HIS A 94 3.20 -25.54 8.46
N ARG A 95 2.38 -25.92 7.46
CA ARG A 95 0.97 -25.47 7.38
C ARG A 95 0.14 -25.86 8.60
N HIS A 96 0.45 -27.02 9.18
CA HIS A 96 -0.23 -27.55 10.36
C HIS A 96 -0.03 -26.69 11.62
N GLU A 97 0.99 -25.85 11.63
CA GLU A 97 1.29 -24.92 12.73
C GLU A 97 0.63 -23.55 12.54
N PHE A 98 -0.23 -23.38 11.55
CA PHE A 98 -0.97 -22.13 11.37
C PHE A 98 -1.89 -21.89 12.56
N LYS A 99 -1.75 -20.73 13.19
CA LYS A 99 -2.62 -20.29 14.28
C LYS A 99 -2.90 -18.81 14.12
N TRP A 100 -4.17 -18.47 13.97
CA TRP A 100 -4.62 -17.08 14.04
C TRP A 100 -4.87 -16.71 15.50
N GLY A 101 -4.02 -15.85 16.05
CA GLY A 101 -4.09 -15.42 17.45
C GLY A 101 -4.52 -13.96 17.62
N PRO A 102 -4.54 -13.47 18.87
CA PRO A 102 -4.89 -12.09 19.19
C PRO A 102 -4.03 -11.06 18.43
N ASP A 103 -2.72 -11.28 18.32
CA ASP A 103 -1.82 -10.35 17.61
C ASP A 103 -2.16 -10.22 16.12
N GLN A 104 -2.52 -11.33 15.46
CA GLN A 104 -2.94 -11.32 14.06
C GLN A 104 -4.29 -10.62 13.90
N GLN A 105 -5.22 -10.87 14.83
CA GLN A 105 -6.52 -10.23 14.81
C GLN A 105 -6.41 -8.72 15.00
N GLN A 106 -5.64 -8.27 16.00
CA GLN A 106 -5.38 -6.86 16.24
C GLN A 106 -4.71 -6.19 15.04
N SER A 107 -3.75 -6.86 14.41
CA SER A 107 -3.11 -6.38 13.18
C SER A 107 -4.13 -6.24 12.03
N PHE A 108 -5.00 -7.22 11.85
CA PHE A 108 -6.01 -7.18 10.80
C PHE A 108 -7.05 -6.08 11.05
N ASP A 109 -7.52 -5.93 12.28
CA ASP A 109 -8.48 -4.87 12.65
C ASP A 109 -7.86 -3.48 12.48
N GLU A 110 -6.58 -3.31 12.81
CA GLU A 110 -5.85 -2.07 12.55
C GLU A 110 -5.75 -1.78 11.04
N PHE A 111 -5.53 -2.79 10.20
CA PHE A 111 -5.61 -2.60 8.75
C PHE A 111 -7.00 -2.17 8.30
N LYS A 112 -8.07 -2.81 8.79
CA LYS A 112 -9.43 -2.39 8.45
C LYS A 112 -9.68 -0.93 8.84
N ARG A 113 -9.23 -0.53 10.02
CA ARG A 113 -9.32 0.86 10.50
C ARG A 113 -8.53 1.82 9.62
N LEU A 114 -7.26 1.53 9.32
CA LEU A 114 -6.43 2.40 8.48
C LEU A 114 -6.98 2.51 7.05
N LEU A 115 -7.52 1.41 6.52
CA LEU A 115 -8.13 1.39 5.20
C LEU A 115 -9.44 2.19 5.12
N THR A 116 -10.07 2.53 6.24
CA THR A 116 -11.37 3.23 6.28
C THR A 116 -11.30 4.64 6.85
N THR A 117 -10.32 4.93 7.70
CA THR A 117 -10.25 6.20 8.45
C THR A 117 -9.11 7.11 8.01
N TYR A 118 -8.04 6.57 7.43
CA TYR A 118 -6.87 7.35 7.06
C TYR A 118 -7.05 7.95 5.65
N PRO A 119 -6.51 9.15 5.36
CA PRO A 119 -6.42 9.66 4.00
C PRO A 119 -5.54 8.75 3.14
N LEU A 120 -6.15 7.76 2.50
CA LEU A 120 -5.48 6.84 1.57
C LEU A 120 -5.45 7.45 0.18
N PHE A 121 -4.62 8.46 -0.02
CA PHE A 121 -4.33 8.95 -1.34
C PHE A 121 -2.86 9.31 -1.46
N LEU A 122 -2.35 9.21 -2.69
CA LEU A 122 -1.03 9.70 -3.06
C LEU A 122 -1.22 10.74 -4.14
N GLU A 123 -0.62 11.90 -3.95
CA GLU A 123 -0.70 12.99 -4.90
C GLU A 123 0.36 12.83 -5.99
N TYR A 124 0.04 13.33 -7.18
CA TYR A 124 1.00 13.33 -8.27
C TYR A 124 2.17 14.24 -7.98
N PRO A 125 3.39 13.81 -8.36
CA PRO A 125 4.56 14.63 -8.18
C PRO A 125 4.49 15.86 -9.09
N ASP A 126 4.85 17.00 -8.54
CA ASP A 126 5.17 18.20 -9.30
C ASP A 126 6.64 18.16 -9.71
N LEU A 127 6.91 18.00 -11.00
CA LEU A 127 8.29 17.87 -11.50
C LEU A 127 9.13 19.16 -11.36
N SER A 128 8.49 20.29 -11.02
CA SER A 128 9.18 21.55 -10.72
C SER A 128 9.60 21.69 -9.26
N THR A 129 9.08 20.84 -8.37
CA THR A 129 9.35 20.89 -6.93
C THR A 129 10.31 19.75 -6.53
N PRO A 130 11.36 20.01 -5.73
CA PRO A 130 12.24 18.96 -5.23
C PRO A 130 11.50 17.92 -4.37
N PHE A 131 11.94 16.67 -4.44
CA PHE A 131 11.49 15.63 -3.52
C PHE A 131 12.21 15.73 -2.18
N VAL A 132 11.45 15.55 -1.10
CA VAL A 132 11.96 15.38 0.25
C VAL A 132 11.74 13.93 0.67
N LEU A 133 12.84 13.23 0.94
CA LEU A 133 12.82 11.89 1.51
C LEU A 133 13.07 12.00 3.02
N THR A 134 12.09 11.61 3.82
CA THR A 134 12.23 11.49 5.27
C THR A 134 12.29 10.02 5.63
N THR A 135 13.31 9.60 6.37
CA THR A 135 13.50 8.21 6.78
C THR A 135 13.67 8.12 8.29
N ASP A 136 13.18 7.03 8.86
CA ASP A 136 13.39 6.66 10.25
C ASP A 136 13.80 5.19 10.32
N ALA A 137 14.66 4.86 11.28
CA ALA A 137 15.20 3.53 11.44
C ALA A 137 15.28 3.17 12.92
N SER A 138 14.94 1.92 13.22
CA SER A 138 15.07 1.29 14.53
C SER A 138 15.81 -0.04 14.39
N ASP A 139 16.18 -0.66 15.50
CA ASP A 139 16.80 -1.99 15.52
C ASP A 139 15.91 -3.08 14.90
N ILE A 140 14.61 -2.80 14.72
CA ILE A 140 13.61 -3.76 14.22
C ILE A 140 13.27 -3.51 12.74
N GLY A 141 13.33 -2.26 12.27
CA GLY A 141 12.75 -1.88 10.99
C GLY A 141 13.10 -0.49 10.52
N ILE A 142 12.88 -0.27 9.22
CA ILE A 142 13.09 1.01 8.53
C ILE A 142 11.79 1.50 7.90
N GLY A 143 11.60 2.81 7.92
CA GLY A 143 10.46 3.51 7.36
C GLY A 143 10.90 4.74 6.58
N GLY A 144 10.07 5.16 5.62
CA GLY A 144 10.30 6.39 4.90
C GLY A 144 9.07 6.92 4.19
N ILE A 145 9.06 8.23 3.99
CA ILE A 145 8.03 8.99 3.30
C ILE A 145 8.70 9.80 2.20
N LEU A 146 8.22 9.64 0.97
CA LEU A 146 8.55 10.52 -0.13
C LEU A 146 7.46 11.59 -0.23
N ARG A 147 7.84 12.85 -0.07
CA ARG A 147 6.93 13.99 -0.10
C ARG A 147 7.50 15.16 -0.89
N GLN A 148 6.67 16.14 -1.19
CA GLN A 148 7.08 17.43 -1.76
C GLN A 148 6.47 18.55 -0.93
N ASP A 149 7.29 19.53 -0.56
CA ASP A 149 6.82 20.74 0.10
C ASP A 149 6.54 21.81 -0.94
N THR A 150 5.25 22.03 -1.19
CA THR A 150 4.77 23.02 -2.16
C THR A 150 4.24 24.26 -1.44
N PRO A 151 4.09 25.40 -2.13
CA PRO A 151 3.42 26.58 -1.56
C PRO A 151 1.99 26.30 -1.05
N HIS A 152 1.35 25.22 -1.53
CA HIS A 152 -0.01 24.82 -1.16
C HIS A 152 -0.04 23.76 -0.05
N GLY A 153 1.12 23.39 0.51
CA GLY A 153 1.25 22.38 1.56
C GLY A 153 2.12 21.19 1.15
N THR A 154 2.19 20.20 2.03
CA THR A 154 2.98 18.98 1.82
C THR A 154 2.18 17.94 1.04
N LYS A 155 2.68 17.57 -0.14
CA LYS A 155 2.16 16.46 -0.94
C LYS A 155 2.81 15.16 -0.54
N ILE A 156 2.02 14.12 -0.28
CA ILE A 156 2.54 12.79 0.00
C ILE A 156 2.53 11.95 -1.29
N ASN A 157 3.71 11.54 -1.74
CA ASN A 157 3.85 10.80 -2.99
C ASN A 157 4.02 9.29 -2.76
N TYR A 158 4.64 8.87 -1.64
CA TYR A 158 4.83 7.44 -1.36
C TYR A 158 5.18 7.15 0.11
N PHE A 159 4.61 6.08 0.69
CA PHE A 159 5.10 5.47 1.93
C PHE A 159 5.86 4.18 1.65
N LYS A 160 7.01 4.01 2.33
CA LYS A 160 7.77 2.76 2.32
C LYS A 160 8.10 2.34 3.75
N SER A 161 7.94 1.06 4.05
CA SER A 161 8.46 0.47 5.28
C SER A 161 8.86 -0.98 5.06
N ARG A 162 9.81 -1.46 5.85
CA ARG A 162 10.32 -2.83 5.83
C ARG A 162 10.85 -3.22 7.22
N VAL A 163 10.60 -4.46 7.62
CA VAL A 163 11.25 -5.06 8.80
C VAL A 163 12.67 -5.47 8.41
N LEU A 164 13.66 -5.20 9.27
CA LEU A 164 15.04 -5.60 9.03
C LEU A 164 15.19 -7.13 9.13
N ASP A 165 15.99 -7.69 8.23
CA ASP A 165 16.37 -9.10 8.27
C ASP A 165 17.35 -9.34 9.44
N ASP A 166 17.48 -10.57 9.92
CA ASP A 166 18.31 -10.88 11.10
C ASP A 166 19.78 -10.47 10.92
N THR A 167 20.28 -10.45 9.67
CA THR A 167 21.64 -9.98 9.34
C THR A 167 21.79 -8.45 9.32
N GLU A 168 20.68 -7.70 9.32
CA GLU A 168 20.66 -6.24 9.32
C GLU A 168 20.39 -5.66 10.72
N ARG A 169 20.04 -6.51 11.69
CA ARG A 169 19.83 -6.11 13.09
C ARG A 169 21.17 -6.09 13.82
N LYS A 170 21.40 -5.05 14.63
CA LYS A 170 22.61 -4.88 15.45
C LYS A 170 22.58 -5.73 16.70
#